data_AF-A0A853IGE7-F1
#
_entry.id   AF-A0A853IGE7-F1
#
_cell.length_a   1.000
_cell.length_b   1.000
_cell.length_c   1.000
_cell.angle_alpha   90.00
_cell.angle_beta   90.00
_cell.angle_gamma   90.00
#
_symmetry.space_group_name_H-M   'P 1'
#
loop_
_entity.id
_entity.type
_entity.pdbx_description
1 polymer ?
#
loop_
_entity_poly.entity_id
_entity_poly.type
_entity_poly.pdbx_seq_one_letter_code
_entity_poly.pdbx_strand_id
1 'polypeptide(L)'
;MKKWGIVTKLIGVTIFFPVIESYCIADSIVGTVKPIAAEVKLVQLTDWGDTIRVSLNYLPPKVSLLKVKHGAADLIDCNDHAGYKIPFWPNILLSKDQLPVTLCVVAYDQADNSSMPWEFALK
;
A
#
# COMPACT_ATOMS: atom_id res chain seq x y z
N MET A 1 -34.93 63.96 19.27
CA MET A 1 -36.08 64.40 18.44
C MET A 1 -35.75 64.16 16.97
N LYS A 2 -36.68 63.54 16.20
CA LYS A 2 -36.78 63.43 14.71
C LYS A 2 -35.61 62.70 13.98
N LYS A 3 -35.69 61.48 13.44
CA LYS A 3 -36.61 60.75 12.51
C LYS A 3 -36.38 61.13 11.02
N TRP A 4 -36.48 60.11 10.14
CA TRP A 4 -36.49 60.06 8.64
C TRP A 4 -35.10 59.74 8.02
N GLY A 5 -34.88 58.68 7.25
CA GLY A 5 -35.74 57.79 6.48
C GLY A 5 -35.53 58.04 4.98
N ILE A 6 -34.60 57.32 4.34
CA ILE A 6 -34.44 57.34 2.87
C ILE A 6 -34.36 55.91 2.36
N VAL A 7 -35.43 55.55 1.64
CA VAL A 7 -35.63 54.33 0.87
C VAL A 7 -34.99 54.55 -0.50
N THR A 8 -34.05 53.70 -0.91
CA THR A 8 -33.51 53.72 -2.29
C THR A 8 -33.98 52.47 -3.03
N LYS A 9 -34.72 52.74 -4.11
CA LYS A 9 -35.37 51.78 -5.01
C LYS A 9 -34.36 50.85 -5.68
N LEU A 10 -34.58 49.53 -5.57
CA LEU A 10 -33.98 48.55 -6.46
C LEU A 10 -34.74 48.55 -7.80
N ILE A 11 -34.04 48.90 -8.87
CA ILE A 11 -34.48 48.74 -10.25
C ILE A 11 -34.24 47.28 -10.62
N GLY A 12 -35.32 46.53 -10.83
CA GLY A 12 -35.26 45.15 -11.34
C GLY A 12 -34.88 45.17 -12.82
N VAL A 13 -33.76 44.53 -13.15
CA VAL A 13 -33.40 44.18 -14.53
C VAL A 13 -33.70 42.69 -14.69
N THR A 14 -34.80 42.37 -15.35
CA THR A 14 -35.19 40.99 -15.67
C THR A 14 -34.58 40.64 -17.03
N ILE A 15 -33.54 39.82 -17.04
CA ILE A 15 -32.92 39.32 -18.27
C ILE A 15 -33.53 37.95 -18.57
N PHE A 16 -34.30 37.86 -19.66
CA PHE A 16 -34.81 36.59 -20.18
C PHE A 16 -33.73 35.93 -21.06
N PHE A 17 -33.21 34.79 -20.62
CA PHE A 17 -32.42 33.89 -21.47
C PHE A 17 -33.29 32.70 -21.89
N PRO A 18 -33.38 32.37 -23.19
CA PRO A 18 -34.00 31.12 -23.61
C PRO A 18 -33.10 29.94 -23.23
N VAL A 19 -33.65 29.04 -22.42
CA VAL A 19 -33.03 27.75 -22.09
C VAL A 19 -33.10 26.87 -23.33
N ILE A 20 -31.95 26.57 -23.92
CA ILE A 20 -31.81 25.54 -24.94
C ILE A 20 -31.63 24.21 -24.21
N GLU A 21 -32.68 23.39 -24.18
CA GLU A 21 -32.58 21.99 -23.72
C GLU A 21 -31.84 21.17 -24.79
N SER A 22 -30.52 21.07 -24.63
CA SER A 22 -29.73 20.09 -25.37
C SER A 22 -29.87 18.73 -24.70
N TYR A 23 -30.56 17.82 -25.38
CA TYR A 23 -30.60 16.39 -25.06
C TYR A 23 -29.20 15.80 -25.27
N CYS A 24 -28.42 15.68 -24.20
CA CYS A 24 -27.32 14.74 -24.16
C CYS A 24 -27.80 13.49 -23.43
N ILE A 25 -28.27 12.49 -24.18
CA ILE A 25 -28.30 11.11 -23.68
C ILE A 25 -26.84 10.68 -23.59
N ALA A 26 -26.22 10.98 -22.46
CA ALA A 26 -24.98 10.32 -22.07
C ALA A 26 -25.36 8.94 -21.56
N ASP A 27 -25.28 7.93 -22.43
CA ASP A 27 -25.28 6.55 -21.98
C ASP A 27 -24.17 6.41 -20.94
N SER A 28 -24.61 6.26 -19.69
CA SER A 28 -23.73 6.05 -18.56
C SER A 28 -23.19 4.63 -18.69
N ILE A 29 -22.05 4.50 -19.37
CA ILE A 29 -21.16 3.34 -19.20
C ILE A 29 -20.61 3.43 -17.78
N VAL A 30 -21.44 3.05 -16.81
CA VAL A 30 -21.02 2.66 -15.46
C VAL A 30 -20.38 1.29 -15.61
N GLY A 31 -19.20 1.28 -16.23
CA GLY A 31 -18.26 0.19 -16.05
C GLY A 31 -17.73 0.32 -14.64
N THR A 32 -18.29 -0.43 -13.70
CA THR A 32 -17.67 -0.72 -12.40
C THR A 32 -16.42 -1.55 -12.63
N VAL A 33 -15.37 -0.93 -13.14
CA VAL A 33 -14.02 -1.48 -12.99
C VAL A 33 -13.63 -1.17 -11.55
N LYS A 34 -14.04 -2.03 -10.62
CA LYS A 34 -13.38 -2.14 -9.33
C LYS A 34 -11.92 -2.43 -9.66
N PRO A 35 -10.95 -1.53 -9.40
CA PRO A 35 -9.56 -1.93 -9.50
C PRO A 35 -9.41 -3.03 -8.46
N ILE A 36 -9.27 -4.27 -8.92
CA ILE A 36 -8.80 -5.36 -8.09
C ILE A 36 -7.35 -4.98 -7.83
N ALA A 37 -7.13 -4.17 -6.79
CA ALA A 37 -5.82 -3.92 -6.25
C ALA A 37 -5.29 -5.30 -5.86
N ALA A 38 -4.44 -5.88 -6.70
CA ALA A 38 -3.78 -7.13 -6.40
C ALA A 38 -3.13 -6.97 -5.02
N GLU A 39 -3.44 -7.89 -4.11
CA GLU A 39 -2.82 -7.91 -2.79
C GLU A 39 -1.30 -8.05 -2.99
N VAL A 40 -0.56 -6.96 -2.74
CA VAL A 40 0.88 -6.99 -2.96
C VAL A 40 1.51 -7.81 -1.83
N LYS A 41 2.04 -8.98 -2.19
CA LYS A 41 2.77 -9.84 -1.26
C LYS A 41 4.09 -9.17 -0.86
N LEU A 42 4.29 -8.95 0.44
CA LEU A 42 5.54 -8.39 0.99
C LEU A 42 6.76 -9.27 0.70
N VAL A 43 6.56 -10.59 0.63
CA VAL A 43 7.59 -11.56 0.31
C VAL A 43 7.14 -12.38 -0.89
N GLN A 44 8.02 -12.49 -1.88
CA GLN A 44 7.81 -13.33 -3.06
C GLN A 44 8.98 -14.31 -3.19
N LEU A 45 8.66 -15.59 -3.32
CA LEU A 45 9.65 -16.65 -3.52
C LEU A 45 9.68 -17.00 -5.00
N THR A 46 10.87 -17.09 -5.59
CA THR A 46 11.07 -17.50 -6.98
C THR A 46 12.16 -18.56 -7.04
N ASP A 47 11.85 -19.69 -7.66
CA ASP A 47 12.80 -20.78 -7.87
C ASP A 47 13.67 -20.51 -9.10
N TRP A 48 14.99 -20.48 -8.92
CA TRP A 48 16.02 -20.25 -9.96
C TRP A 48 16.89 -21.49 -10.20
N GLY A 49 16.37 -22.70 -9.96
CA GLY A 49 17.12 -23.94 -10.13
C GLY A 49 17.80 -24.31 -8.82
N ASP A 50 19.08 -23.99 -8.66
CA ASP A 50 19.86 -24.33 -7.45
C ASP A 50 19.66 -23.31 -6.31
N THR A 51 18.95 -22.22 -6.57
CA THR A 51 18.76 -21.11 -5.63
C THR A 51 17.30 -20.71 -5.57
N ILE A 52 16.83 -20.33 -4.38
CA ILE A 52 15.57 -19.65 -4.16
C ILE A 52 15.87 -18.16 -4.00
N ARG A 53 15.28 -17.33 -4.87
CA ARG A 53 15.28 -15.88 -4.73
C ARG A 53 14.08 -15.46 -3.88
N VAL A 54 14.35 -14.82 -2.76
CA VAL A 54 13.36 -14.16 -1.91
C VAL A 54 13.36 -12.68 -2.26
N SER A 55 12.26 -12.17 -2.83
CA SER A 55 12.09 -10.75 -3.12
C SER A 55 11.24 -10.08 -2.05
N LEU A 56 11.76 -8.99 -1.49
CA LEU A 56 11.14 -8.18 -0.45
C LEU A 56 10.55 -6.91 -1.07
N ASN A 57 9.23 -6.76 -0.95
CA ASN A 57 8.49 -5.64 -1.52
C ASN A 57 8.22 -4.57 -0.47
N TYR A 58 8.79 -3.39 -0.71
CA TYR A 58 8.55 -2.19 0.09
C TYR A 58 7.32 -1.47 -0.45
N LEU A 59 6.40 -1.06 0.44
CA LEU A 59 5.14 -0.43 0.07
C LEU A 59 4.88 0.84 0.91
N PRO A 60 5.62 1.93 0.69
CA PRO A 60 5.38 3.17 1.41
C PRO A 60 3.95 3.72 1.18
N PRO A 61 3.30 4.31 2.18
CA PRO A 61 3.79 4.53 3.55
C PRO A 61 3.60 3.32 4.48
N LYS A 62 2.92 2.25 4.04
CA LYS A 62 2.52 1.10 4.86
C LYS A 62 3.72 0.28 5.34
N VAL A 63 4.74 0.12 4.49
CA VAL A 63 6.00 -0.56 4.81
C VAL A 63 7.14 0.30 4.28
N SER A 64 7.86 0.93 5.21
CA SER A 64 9.02 1.78 4.94
C SER A 64 10.32 0.97 4.98
N LEU A 65 10.38 -0.07 5.82
CA LEU A 65 11.56 -0.86 6.09
C LEU A 65 11.19 -2.33 6.34
N LEU A 66 12.06 -3.24 5.91
CA LEU A 66 11.98 -4.66 6.22
C LEU A 66 13.27 -5.09 6.91
N LYS A 67 13.14 -5.80 8.03
CA LYS A 67 14.25 -6.50 8.67
C LYS A 67 14.02 -8.00 8.53
N VAL A 68 15.10 -8.73 8.29
CA VAL A 68 15.07 -10.17 8.03
C VAL A 68 16.04 -10.92 8.94
N LYS A 69 15.66 -12.14 9.27
CA LYS A 69 16.50 -13.15 9.93
C LYS A 69 16.22 -14.48 9.24
N HIS A 70 17.25 -15.28 8.95
CA HIS A 70 17.05 -16.61 8.37
C HIS A 70 18.09 -17.58 8.89
N GLY A 71 17.72 -18.86 8.96
CA GLY A 71 18.57 -19.92 9.51
C GLY A 71 17.90 -21.29 9.43
N ALA A 72 18.60 -22.33 9.89
CA ALA A 72 18.06 -23.68 9.95
C ALA A 72 16.72 -23.69 10.72
N ALA A 73 15.73 -24.40 10.17
CA ALA A 73 14.35 -24.31 10.63
C ALA A 73 14.13 -24.73 12.09
N ASP A 74 15.03 -25.53 12.66
CA ASP A 74 15.02 -26.02 14.03
C ASP A 74 15.76 -25.12 15.03
N LEU A 75 16.59 -24.19 14.56
CA LEU A 75 17.43 -23.33 15.41
C LEU A 75 16.94 -21.88 15.47
N ILE A 76 16.11 -21.46 14.52
CA ILE A 76 15.67 -20.07 14.42
C ILE A 76 14.31 -19.87 15.09
N ASP A 77 14.26 -18.92 16.03
CA ASP A 77 13.03 -18.43 16.64
C ASP A 77 12.70 -17.05 16.08
N CYS A 78 11.59 -16.90 15.35
CA CYS A 78 11.21 -15.60 14.80
C CYS A 78 10.68 -14.61 15.86
N ASN A 79 10.36 -15.07 17.07
CA ASN A 79 9.95 -14.18 18.17
C ASN A 79 11.13 -13.57 18.91
N ASP A 80 12.32 -14.16 18.78
CA ASP A 80 13.55 -13.55 19.25
C ASP A 80 13.95 -12.39 18.32
N HIS A 81 13.86 -11.16 18.81
CA HIS A 81 14.23 -9.96 18.06
C HIS A 81 15.74 -9.84 17.80
N ALA A 82 16.59 -10.63 18.47
CA ALA A 82 18.01 -10.65 18.18
C ALA A 82 18.30 -11.23 16.77
N GLY A 83 19.32 -10.68 16.10
CA GLY A 83 19.82 -11.19 14.82
C GLY A 83 19.08 -10.70 13.56
N TYR A 84 17.98 -9.95 13.70
CA TYR A 84 17.34 -9.28 12.57
C TYR A 84 18.24 -8.20 11.96
N LYS A 85 18.37 -8.21 10.63
CA LYS A 85 19.21 -7.28 9.87
C LYS A 85 18.40 -6.60 8.76
N ILE A 86 18.77 -5.36 8.44
CA ILE A 86 18.26 -4.69 7.25
C ILE A 86 19.03 -5.27 6.05
N PRO A 87 18.35 -5.90 5.08
CA PRO A 87 19.02 -6.47 3.94
C PRO A 87 19.51 -5.34 3.03
N PHE A 88 20.77 -5.45 2.57
CA PHE A 88 21.35 -4.43 1.69
C PHE A 88 20.64 -4.39 0.33
N TRP A 89 20.18 -5.54 -0.15
CA TRP A 89 19.36 -5.65 -1.35
C TRP A 89 17.96 -6.17 -0.99
N PRO A 90 16.90 -5.78 -1.71
CA PRO A 90 15.56 -6.33 -1.52
C PRO A 90 15.48 -7.81 -1.91
N ASN A 91 16.52 -8.38 -2.53
CA ASN A 91 16.57 -9.78 -2.92
C ASN A 91 17.56 -10.54 -2.05
N ILE A 92 17.08 -11.59 -1.38
CA ILE A 92 17.91 -12.54 -0.66
C ILE A 92 18.01 -13.80 -1.51
N LEU A 93 19.23 -14.27 -1.73
CA LEU A 93 19.48 -15.51 -2.47
C LEU A 93 19.82 -16.60 -1.45
N LEU A 94 19.02 -17.67 -1.43
CA LEU A 94 19.21 -18.82 -0.57
C LEU A 94 19.50 -20.03 -1.45
N SER A 95 20.63 -20.68 -1.21
CA SER A 95 20.98 -21.88 -1.97
C SER A 95 20.17 -23.07 -1.46
N LYS A 96 19.74 -23.96 -2.37
CA LYS A 96 18.88 -25.09 -1.99
C LYS A 96 19.58 -26.12 -1.11
N ASP A 97 20.91 -26.17 -1.14
CA ASP A 97 21.73 -26.98 -0.22
C ASP A 97 21.63 -26.52 1.25
N GLN A 98 21.15 -25.30 1.51
CA GLN A 98 20.92 -24.77 2.86
C GLN A 98 19.57 -25.17 3.43
N LEU A 99 18.67 -25.73 2.61
CA LEU A 99 17.33 -26.11 3.03
C LEU A 99 17.35 -27.34 3.95
N PRO A 100 16.42 -27.43 4.92
CA PRO A 100 15.33 -26.50 5.20
C PRO A 100 15.76 -25.24 5.98
N VAL A 101 15.25 -24.08 5.57
CA VAL A 101 15.51 -22.77 6.19
C VAL A 101 14.18 -22.14 6.59
N THR A 102 14.13 -21.49 7.74
CA THR A 102 13.04 -20.57 8.06
C THR A 102 13.51 -19.14 7.85
N LEU A 103 12.73 -18.36 7.12
CA LEU A 103 12.90 -16.92 6.94
C LEU A 103 11.89 -16.20 7.82
N CYS A 104 12.39 -15.31 8.68
CA CYS A 104 11.59 -14.42 9.50
C CYS A 104 11.68 -12.99 8.96
N VAL A 105 10.54 -12.30 8.87
CA VAL A 105 10.47 -10.92 8.35
C VAL A 105 9.66 -10.04 9.29
N VAL A 106 10.16 -8.85 9.57
CA VAL A 106 9.43 -7.80 10.32
C VAL A 106 9.38 -6.55 9.45
N ALA A 107 8.19 -6.00 9.26
CA ALA A 107 8.01 -4.70 8.60
C ALA A 107 7.94 -3.58 9.61
N TYR A 108 8.41 -2.41 9.19
CA TYR A 108 8.22 -1.15 9.90
C TYR A 108 7.50 -0.17 8.98
N ASP A 109 6.63 0.65 9.55
CA ASP A 109 6.01 1.78 8.86
C ASP A 109 6.88 3.05 8.94
N GLN A 110 6.41 4.19 8.43
CA GLN A 110 7.16 5.46 8.51
C GLN A 110 7.23 6.07 9.91
N ALA A 111 6.42 5.57 10.85
CA ALA A 111 6.42 5.98 12.25
C ALA A 111 7.23 5.01 13.14
N ASP A 112 7.99 4.10 12.52
CA ASP A 112 8.82 3.08 13.18
C ASP A 112 8.01 2.05 14.01
N ASN A 113 6.71 1.88 13.72
CA ASN A 113 5.93 0.81 14.32
C ASN A 113 6.25 -0.52 13.62
N SER A 114 6.58 -1.55 14.39
CA SER A 114 6.87 -2.89 13.87
C SER A 114 5.63 -3.76 13.76
N SER A 115 5.59 -4.62 12.74
CA SER A 115 4.64 -5.73 12.66
C SER A 115 5.00 -6.87 13.64
N MET A 116 4.08 -7.82 13.82
CA MET A 116 4.49 -9.16 14.28
C MET A 116 5.42 -9.82 13.24
N PRO A 117 6.33 -10.70 13.64
CA PRO A 117 7.14 -11.47 12.72
C PRO A 117 6.29 -12.33 11.79
N TRP A 118 6.59 -12.31 10.50
CA TRP A 118 6.10 -13.30 9.54
C TRP A 118 7.13 -14.40 9.37
N GLU A 119 6.65 -15.65 9.42
CA GLU A 119 7.48 -16.84 9.30
C GLU A 119 7.23 -17.52 7.95
N PHE A 120 8.30 -17.86 7.25
CA PHE A 120 8.25 -18.57 5.98
C PHE A 120 9.16 -19.79 6.07
N ALA A 121 8.56 -20.98 6.18
CA ALA A 121 9.28 -22.24 6.12
C ALA A 121 9.61 -22.58 4.67
N LEU A 122 10.90 -22.55 4.32
CA LEU A 122 11.42 -22.90 3.00
C LEU A 122 11.91 -24.34 3.04
N LYS A 123 11.43 -25.14 2.09
CA LYS A 123 11.67 -26.58 1.98
C LYS A 123 12.14 -26.94 0.59
#